data_AF-A0A1V5HA54-F1
#
_entry.id   AF-A0A1V5HA54-F1
#
_cell.length_a   1.000
_cell.length_b   1.000
_cell.length_c   1.000
_cell.angle_alpha   90.00
_cell.angle_beta   90.00
_cell.angle_gamma   90.00
#
_symmetry.space_group_name_H-M   'P 1'
#
loop_
_entity.id
_entity.type
_entity.pdbx_description
1 polymer ?
#
loop_
_entity_poly.entity_id
_entity_poly.type
_entity_poly.pdbx_seq_one_letter_code
_entity_poly.pdbx_strand_id
1 'polypeptide(L)' 'MINQPGVYGTKGVSDQANVPGARFVAASSIDSNGNLWLFGGQGYDSYESSGRLNDLWLYVPAPD' A
#
# COMPACT_ATOMS: atom_id res chain seq x y z
N MET A 1 11.15 -2.74 -9.17
CA MET A 1 10.46 -3.24 -10.38
C MET A 1 9.21 -2.41 -10.60
N ILE A 2 8.89 -2.09 -11.85
CA ILE A 2 7.75 -1.21 -12.21
C ILE A 2 6.41 -1.97 -12.29
N ASN A 3 6.45 -3.32 -12.28
CA ASN A 3 5.28 -4.20 -12.43
C ASN A 3 5.13 -5.23 -11.29
N GLN A 4 5.55 -4.89 -10.07
CA GLN A 4 5.45 -5.82 -8.93
C GLN A 4 3.99 -5.92 -8.45
N PRO A 5 3.39 -7.13 -8.36
CA PRO A 5 2.08 -7.30 -7.73
C PRO A 5 2.15 -7.10 -6.21
N GLY A 6 1.02 -6.72 -5.62
CA GLY A 6 0.91 -6.56 -4.17
C GLY A 6 0.73 -7.88 -3.42
N VAL A 7 1.08 -7.88 -2.13
CA VAL A 7 0.78 -8.95 -1.17
C VAL A 7 -0.11 -8.35 -0.10
N TYR A 8 -1.41 -8.66 -0.11
CA TYR A 8 -2.40 -7.91 0.68
C TYR A 8 -2.64 -8.45 2.09
N GLY A 9 -2.32 -9.72 2.34
CA GLY A 9 -2.63 -10.38 3.60
C GLY A 9 -4.12 -10.30 3.95
N THR A 10 -4.42 -10.21 5.25
CA THR A 10 -5.79 -10.02 5.76
C THR A 10 -6.03 -8.55 6.07
N LYS A 11 -7.11 -7.97 5.51
CA LYS A 11 -7.46 -6.56 5.72
C LYS A 11 -7.57 -6.23 7.23
N GLY A 12 -6.87 -5.18 7.66
CA GLY A 12 -6.86 -4.73 9.06
C GLY A 12 -5.89 -5.49 9.98
N VAL A 13 -5.17 -6.48 9.44
CA VAL A 13 -4.11 -7.20 10.17
C VAL A 13 -2.76 -6.76 9.62
N SER A 14 -1.96 -6.12 10.46
CA SER A 14 -0.60 -5.71 10.10
C SER A 14 0.32 -6.92 10.00
N ASP A 15 1.11 -6.99 8.93
CA ASP A 15 2.15 -8.00 8.72
C ASP A 15 3.28 -7.37 7.90
N GLN A 16 4.54 -7.72 8.20
CA GLN A 16 5.71 -7.22 7.48
C GLN A 16 5.76 -7.69 6.02
N ALA A 17 5.11 -8.82 5.71
CA ALA A 17 4.99 -9.33 4.34
C ALA A 17 3.93 -8.58 3.50
N ASN A 18 3.06 -7.77 4.12
CA ASN A 18 2.04 -7.04 3.40
C ASN A 18 2.65 -5.84 2.66
N VAL A 19 2.53 -5.84 1.33
CA VAL A 19 3.04 -4.76 0.47
C VAL A 19 2.03 -4.39 -0.62
N PRO A 20 1.82 -3.10 -0.92
CA PRO A 20 1.06 -2.68 -2.08
C PRO A 20 1.80 -3.08 -3.36
N GLY A 21 1.05 -3.32 -4.42
CA GLY A 21 1.65 -3.43 -5.74
C GLY A 21 2.24 -2.10 -6.21
N ALA A 22 3.13 -2.20 -7.19
CA ALA A 22 3.76 -1.05 -7.83
C ALA A 22 2.67 -0.11 -8.36
N ARG A 23 2.76 1.17 -7.97
CA ARG A 23 1.76 2.20 -8.28
C ARG A 23 2.38 3.57 -8.47
N PHE A 24 1.68 4.42 -9.22
CA PHE A 24 1.97 5.84 -9.38
C PHE A 24 0.70 6.66 -9.16
N VAL A 25 0.83 7.99 -9.04
CA VAL A 25 -0.27 8.96 -8.78
C VAL A 25 -1.16 8.61 -7.56
N ALA A 26 -0.62 7.87 -6.59
CA ALA A 26 -1.28 7.61 -5.33
C ALA A 26 -1.24 8.85 -4.42
N ALA A 27 -2.27 9.03 -3.59
CA ALA A 27 -2.27 10.05 -2.54
C ALA A 27 -1.57 9.50 -1.30
N SER A 28 -0.80 10.33 -0.60
CA SER A 28 -0.18 9.96 0.67
C SER A 28 -0.22 11.08 1.69
N SER A 29 -0.26 10.72 2.97
CA SER A 29 -0.20 11.64 4.09
C SER A 29 0.45 10.98 5.30
N ILE A 30 1.04 11.78 6.18
CA ILE A 30 1.56 11.32 7.47
C ILE A 30 0.63 11.86 8.56
N ASP A 31 0.19 11.00 9.48
CA ASP A 31 -0.64 11.43 10.61
C ASP A 31 0.19 11.96 11.80
N SER A 32 -0.48 12.42 12.86
CA SER A 32 0.19 12.96 14.06
C SER A 32 1.04 11.95 14.83
N ASN A 33 0.85 10.66 14.58
CA ASN A 33 1.60 9.57 15.21
C ASN A 33 2.78 9.12 14.31
N GLY A 34 2.99 9.78 13.17
CA GLY A 34 4.05 9.43 12.22
C GLY A 34 3.68 8.26 11.30
N ASN A 35 2.43 7.79 11.30
CA ASN A 35 2.05 6.71 10.38
C ASN A 35 1.89 7.25 8.97
N LEU A 36 2.41 6.50 7.99
CA LEU A 36 2.22 6.79 6.58
C LEU A 36 0.94 6.14 6.08
N TRP A 37 0.04 6.96 5.55
CA TRP A 37 -1.16 6.57 4.83
C TRP A 37 -0.92 6.68 3.33
N LEU A 38 -1.36 5.67 2.59
CA LEU A 38 -1.27 5.61 1.13
C LEU A 38 -2.62 5.17 0.55
N PHE A 39 -3.22 5.99 -0.30
CA PHE A 39 -4.53 5.75 -0.88
C PHE A 39 -4.50 5.73 -2.41
N GLY A 40 -5.07 4.67 -2.97
CA GLY A 40 -5.35 4.54 -4.40
C GLY A 40 -4.10 4.62 -5.29
N GLY A 41 -4.27 5.25 -6.46
CA GLY A 41 -3.27 5.35 -7.52
C GLY A 41 -3.59 4.47 -8.73
N GLN A 42 -2.69 4.43 -9.71
CA GLN A 42 -2.74 3.51 -10.84
C GLN A 42 -1.55 2.55 -10.75
N GLY A 43 -1.81 1.25 -10.86
CA GLY A 43 -0.78 0.26 -10.58
C GLY A 43 -1.30 -1.18 -10.67
N TYR A 44 -0.55 -2.11 -10.10
CA TYR A 44 -0.88 -3.53 -10.09
C TYR A 44 -1.53 -3.95 -8.77
N ASP A 45 -2.58 -4.76 -8.85
CA ASP A 45 -3.15 -5.41 -7.68
C ASP A 45 -2.37 -6.68 -7.29
N SER A 46 -2.92 -7.49 -6.38
CA SER A 46 -2.31 -8.75 -5.95
C SER A 46 -2.44 -9.91 -6.95
N TYR A 47 -3.19 -9.72 -8.05
CA TYR A 47 -3.37 -10.68 -9.14
C TYR A 47 -2.65 -10.25 -10.41
N GLU A 48 -1.67 -9.35 -10.31
CA GLU A 48 -0.95 -8.75 -11.44
C GLU A 48 -1.86 -7.98 -12.42
N SER A 49 -3.06 -7.58 -11.98
CA SER A 49 -3.99 -6.78 -12.79
C SER A 49 -3.64 -5.30 -12.68
N SER A 50 -3.40 -4.66 -13.83
CA SER A 50 -3.14 -3.22 -13.89
C SER A 50 -4.44 -2.43 -13.94
N GLY A 51 -4.56 -1.41 -13.09
CA GLY A 51 -5.75 -0.57 -13.06
C GLY A 51 -5.71 0.55 -12.04
N ARG A 52 -6.87 1.20 -11.86
CA ARG A 52 -7.08 2.14 -10.76
C ARG A 52 -7.27 1.36 -9.47
N LEU A 53 -6.45 1.67 -8.48
CA LEU A 53 -6.52 1.07 -7.16
C LEU A 53 -7.39 1.94 -6.26
N ASN A 54 -8.14 1.31 -5.36
CA ASN A 54 -9.03 1.97 -4.39
C ASN A 54 -8.83 1.39 -2.98
N ASP A 55 -7.61 0.92 -2.71
CA ASP A 55 -7.16 0.40 -1.43
C ASP A 55 -6.53 1.53 -0.58
N LEU A 56 -6.58 1.33 0.74
CA LEU A 56 -5.97 2.20 1.73
C LEU A 56 -4.95 1.39 2.52
N TRP A 57 -3.73 1.88 2.57
CA TRP A 57 -2.59 1.28 3.28
C TRP A 57 -2.16 2.17 4.44
N LEU A 58 -1.81 1.50 5.54
CA LEU A 58 -1.23 2.11 6.74
C LEU A 58 0.13 1.48 7.01
N TYR A 59 1.16 2.30 7.10
CA TYR A 59 2.49 1.90 7.57
C TYR A 59 2.75 2.55 8.92
N VAL A 60 2.92 1.70 9.92
CA VAL A 60 3.32 2.10 11.27
C VAL A 60 4.84 1.97 11.35
N PRO A 61 5.59 3.06 11.59
CA PRO A 61 7.03 2.97 11.84
C PRO A 61 7.30 2.06 13.03
N ALA A 62 8.44 1.34 13.00
CA ALA A 62 8.92 0.71 14.22
C ALA A 62 9.23 1.80 15.26
N PRO A 63 8.97 1.57 16.55
CA PRO A 63 9.52 2.43 17.60
C PRO A 63 11.05 2.42 17.51
N ASP A 64 11.66 3.55 17.84
CA ASP A 64 13.11 3.68 18.00
C ASP A 64 13.67 2.72 19.07
#